data_AF-A0A1F5XGK3-F1
#
_entry.id   AF-A0A1F5XGK3-F1
#
_cell.length_a   1.000
_cell.length_b   1.000
_cell.length_c   1.000
_cell.angle_alpha   90.00
_cell.angle_beta   90.00
_cell.angle_gamma   90.00
#
_symmetry.space_group_name_H-M   'P 1'
#
loop_
_entity.id
_entity.type
_entity.pdbx_description
1 polymer ?
#
loop_
_entity_poly.entity_id
_entity_poly.type
_entity_poly.pdbx_seq_one_letter_code
_entity_poly.pdbx_strand_id
1 'polypeptide(L)'
;MKLSALTPEAIRQIVNIYHNTLGGEMGKLYHEKYLLEGIKRDLQHISTSKWRFGSRFSEHSKLLVQKVYDSPFSNFENPVVKFEFYAGERNREGRLIDSDAERFSEAFENAVDQYLTNIGLAL
;
A
#
# COMPACT_ATOMS: atom_id res chain seq x y z
N MET A 1 1.73 11.54 0.83
CA MET A 1 0.65 12.14 1.68
C MET A 1 1.01 12.12 3.17
N LYS A 2 0.41 12.97 4.02
CA LYS A 2 0.56 12.90 5.50
C LYS A 2 -0.39 11.86 6.12
N LEU A 3 0.00 11.25 7.25
CA LEU A 3 -0.86 10.28 7.97
C LEU A 3 -2.19 10.89 8.46
N SER A 4 -2.18 12.17 8.86
CA SER A 4 -3.39 12.89 9.28
C SER A 4 -4.40 13.10 8.15
N ALA A 5 -3.96 13.09 6.89
CA ALA A 5 -4.81 13.25 5.72
C ALA A 5 -5.46 11.92 5.26
N LEU A 6 -5.17 10.81 5.94
CA LEU A 6 -5.71 9.50 5.60
C LEU A 6 -7.14 9.35 6.13
N THR A 7 -8.10 9.25 5.21
CA THR A 7 -9.54 9.07 5.46
C THR A 7 -10.02 7.67 5.05
N PRO A 8 -11.20 7.22 5.52
CA PRO A 8 -11.78 5.95 5.09
C PRO A 8 -12.00 5.89 3.58
N GLU A 9 -12.44 7.00 2.98
CA GLU A 9 -12.69 7.10 1.54
C GLU A 9 -11.40 6.95 0.74
N ALA A 10 -10.29 7.56 1.21
CA ALA A 10 -8.99 7.41 0.57
C ALA A 10 -8.50 5.96 0.61
N ILE A 11 -8.65 5.30 1.76
CA ILE A 11 -8.32 3.88 1.91
C ILE A 11 -9.16 3.01 0.98
N ARG A 12 -10.47 3.26 0.91
CA ARG A 12 -11.36 2.54 -0.02
C ARG A 12 -10.89 2.69 -1.46
N GLN A 13 -10.52 3.89 -1.89
CA GLN A 13 -10.03 4.09 -3.26
C GLN A 13 -8.69 3.43 -3.53
N ILE A 14 -7.76 3.45 -2.58
CA ILE A 14 -6.47 2.76 -2.71
C ILE A 14 -6.66 1.24 -2.82
N VAL A 15 -7.60 0.68 -2.06
CA VAL A 15 -7.98 -0.73 -2.17
C VAL A 15 -8.62 -1.03 -3.53
N ASN A 16 -9.49 -0.16 -4.04
CA ASN A 16 -10.04 -0.30 -5.39
C ASN A 16 -8.94 -0.28 -6.46
N ILE A 17 -7.97 0.64 -6.34
CA ILE A 17 -6.81 0.71 -7.22
C ILE A 17 -6.02 -0.60 -7.15
N TYR A 18 -5.77 -1.11 -5.94
CA TYR A 18 -5.10 -2.40 -5.74
C TYR A 18 -5.83 -3.54 -6.48
N HIS A 19 -7.16 -3.64 -6.36
CA HIS A 19 -7.93 -4.66 -7.06
C HIS A 19 -7.86 -4.52 -8.58
N ASN A 20 -7.97 -3.30 -9.08
CA ASN A 20 -7.96 -3.01 -10.51
C ASN A 20 -6.59 -3.23 -11.15
N THR A 21 -5.50 -2.87 -10.46
CA THR A 21 -4.15 -3.03 -11.02
C THR A 21 -3.66 -4.46 -10.87
N LEU A 22 -3.91 -5.12 -9.73
CA LEU A 22 -3.30 -6.43 -9.40
C LEU A 22 -4.23 -7.62 -9.64
N GLY A 23 -5.44 -7.38 -10.15
CA GLY A 23 -6.45 -8.42 -10.36
C GLY A 23 -6.86 -9.11 -9.06
N GLY A 24 -7.00 -8.35 -7.97
CA GLY A 24 -7.40 -8.90 -6.69
C GLY A 24 -8.82 -9.46 -6.76
N GLU A 25 -8.98 -10.76 -6.49
CA GLU A 25 -10.31 -11.31 -6.22
C GLU A 25 -10.92 -10.57 -5.02
N MET A 26 -12.21 -10.23 -5.06
CA MET A 26 -12.94 -9.57 -3.96
C MET A 26 -13.09 -10.49 -2.71
N GLY A 27 -12.06 -11.25 -2.34
CA GLY A 27 -12.05 -12.14 -1.19
C GLY A 27 -11.32 -11.49 -0.02
N LYS A 28 -12.07 -10.91 0.92
CA LYS A 28 -11.64 -10.21 2.16
C LYS A 28 -11.40 -8.70 2.02
N LEU A 29 -12.39 -7.97 1.51
CA LEU A 29 -12.45 -6.54 1.73
C LEU A 29 -12.62 -6.27 3.24
N TYR A 30 -11.57 -5.79 3.88
CA TYR A 30 -11.67 -5.21 5.21
C TYR A 30 -12.58 -3.98 5.12
N HIS A 31 -13.52 -3.83 6.06
CA HIS A 31 -14.32 -2.62 6.16
C HIS A 31 -13.39 -1.40 6.29
N GLU A 32 -13.58 -0.34 5.48
CA GLU A 32 -12.59 0.74 5.32
C GLU A 32 -12.21 1.41 6.64
N LYS A 33 -13.18 1.58 7.55
CA LYS A 33 -12.96 2.12 8.88
C LYS A 33 -11.99 1.28 9.73
N TYR A 34 -12.19 -0.04 9.78
CA TYR A 34 -11.30 -0.93 10.54
C TYR A 34 -9.91 -1.00 9.92
N LEU A 35 -9.83 -0.98 8.59
CA LEU A 35 -8.57 -0.95 7.86
C LEU A 35 -7.80 0.35 8.17
N LEU A 36 -8.46 1.49 8.13
CA LEU A 36 -7.86 2.78 8.48
C LEU A 36 -7.35 2.81 9.93
N GLU A 37 -8.18 2.38 10.88
CA GLU A 37 -7.81 2.31 12.31
C GLU A 37 -6.60 1.39 12.52
N GLY A 38 -6.60 0.23 11.86
CA GLY A 38 -5.49 -0.71 11.88
C GLY A 38 -4.20 -0.12 11.30
N ILE A 39 -4.27 0.51 10.12
CA ILE A 39 -3.13 1.20 9.51
C ILE A 39 -2.59 2.30 10.43
N LYS A 40 -3.46 3.15 10.98
CA LYS A 40 -3.05 4.24 11.89
C LYS A 40 -2.38 3.69 13.14
N ARG A 41 -2.95 2.66 13.77
CA ARG A 41 -2.36 2.00 14.94
C ARG A 41 -0.99 1.42 14.61
N ASP A 42 -0.87 0.65 13.54
CA ASP A 42 0.40 0.04 13.16
C ASP A 42 1.45 1.11 12.85
N LEU A 43 1.09 2.15 12.08
CA LEU A 43 1.97 3.27 11.77
C LEU A 43 2.19 4.22 12.96
N GLN A 44 1.59 4.03 14.13
CA GLN A 44 2.00 4.73 15.34
C GLN A 44 3.15 4.00 16.03
N HIS A 45 3.21 2.66 15.92
CA HIS A 45 4.16 1.82 16.65
C HIS A 45 5.34 1.37 15.80
N ILE A 46 5.15 1.17 14.49
CA ILE A 46 6.17 0.70 13.55
C ILE A 46 6.16 1.53 12.26
N SER A 47 7.13 1.32 11.36
CA SER A 47 7.24 2.06 10.10
C SER A 47 6.45 1.46 8.94
N THR A 48 5.91 0.25 9.09
CA THR A 48 5.21 -0.46 8.01
C THR A 48 3.97 -1.18 8.55
N SER A 49 2.81 -0.96 7.93
CA SER A 49 1.59 -1.76 8.12
C SER A 49 1.39 -2.67 6.91
N LYS A 50 0.99 -3.92 7.13
CA LYS A 50 0.89 -4.94 6.07
C LYS A 50 -0.47 -5.62 6.11
N TRP A 51 -1.20 -5.56 5.01
CA TRP A 51 -2.55 -6.11 4.90
C TRP A 51 -2.66 -7.05 3.71
N ARG A 52 -3.23 -8.24 3.92
CA ARG A 52 -3.33 -9.26 2.88
C ARG A 52 -4.67 -9.12 2.16
N PHE A 53 -4.60 -8.83 0.86
CA PHE A 53 -5.78 -8.75 -0.01
C PHE A 53 -5.82 -9.88 -1.05
N GLY A 54 -4.74 -10.66 -1.19
CA GLY A 54 -4.56 -11.55 -2.32
C GLY A 54 -4.39 -10.76 -3.63
N SER A 55 -4.02 -11.43 -4.70
CA SER A 55 -3.97 -10.86 -6.05
C SER A 55 -4.02 -11.99 -7.06
N ARG A 56 -4.03 -11.65 -8.35
CA ARG A 56 -3.89 -12.65 -9.42
C ARG A 56 -2.56 -13.41 -9.40
N PHE A 57 -1.56 -12.89 -8.67
CA PHE A 57 -0.25 -13.52 -8.47
C PHE A 57 -0.32 -14.56 -7.35
N SER A 58 -0.84 -14.16 -6.18
CA SER A 58 -0.92 -15.04 -5.02
C SER A 58 -2.01 -14.61 -4.05
N GLU A 59 -2.66 -15.56 -3.39
CA GLU A 59 -3.51 -15.30 -2.22
C GLU A 59 -2.73 -14.68 -1.04
N HIS A 60 -1.39 -14.77 -1.05
CA HIS A 60 -0.53 -14.22 -0.02
C HIS A 60 -0.04 -12.79 -0.30
N SER A 61 -0.42 -12.20 -1.44
CA SER A 61 -0.05 -10.84 -1.77
C SER A 61 -0.58 -9.82 -0.77
N LYS A 62 0.17 -8.73 -0.57
CA LYS A 62 -0.08 -7.73 0.46
C LYS A 62 -0.08 -6.32 -0.11
N LEU A 63 -0.98 -5.50 0.42
CA LEU A 63 -0.84 -4.05 0.43
C LEU A 63 0.11 -3.69 1.58
N LEU A 64 1.21 -3.01 1.25
CA LEU A 64 2.13 -2.43 2.20
C LEU A 64 1.83 -0.94 2.32
N VAL A 65 1.73 -0.46 3.56
CA VAL A 65 1.61 0.96 3.85
C VAL A 65 2.82 1.36 4.68
N GLN A 66 3.64 2.28 4.19
CA GLN A 66 4.91 2.63 4.80
C GLN A 66 4.96 4.10 5.21
N LYS A 67 5.53 4.38 6.38
CA LYS A 67 6.04 5.72 6.72
C LYS A 67 7.45 5.86 6.16
N VAL A 68 7.62 6.78 5.21
CA VAL A 68 8.91 7.13 4.63
C VAL A 68 9.31 8.51 5.12
N TYR A 69 10.62 8.72 5.30
CA TYR A 69 11.20 9.98 5.73
C TYR A 69 12.06 10.52 4.60
N ASP A 70 11.90 11.80 4.25
CA ASP A 70 12.58 12.42 3.10
C ASP A 70 14.10 12.53 3.27
N SER A 71 14.64 12.33 4.48
CA SER A 71 16.07 12.25 4.73
C SER A 71 16.39 11.44 5.99
N PRO A 72 17.49 10.65 5.99
CA PRO A 72 17.99 9.99 7.20
C PRO A 72 18.45 10.97 8.28
N PHE A 73 18.57 12.26 7.95
CA PHE A 73 18.96 13.34 8.87
C PHE A 73 17.83 14.34 9.17
N SER A 74 16.68 14.21 8.50
CA SER A 74 15.48 14.96 8.92
C SER A 74 15.00 14.36 10.24
N ASN A 75 14.66 15.20 11.23
CA ASN A 75 14.33 14.84 12.61
C ASN A 75 13.08 13.95 12.80
N PHE A 76 12.78 13.02 11.89
CA PHE A 76 11.55 12.22 11.89
C PHE A 76 10.25 13.04 11.92
N GLU A 77 10.32 14.36 11.69
CA GLU A 77 9.25 15.30 12.00
C GLU A 77 8.10 15.26 10.99
N ASN A 78 8.36 14.82 9.76
CA ASN A 78 7.34 14.83 8.69
C ASN A 78 7.34 13.51 7.89
N PRO A 79 6.92 12.38 8.49
CA PRO A 79 6.78 11.14 7.74
C PRO A 79 5.66 11.26 6.70
N VAL A 80 5.96 10.75 5.50
CA VAL A 80 5.00 10.60 4.42
C VAL A 80 4.52 9.16 4.36
N VAL A 81 3.26 8.96 4.07
CA VAL A 81 2.67 7.63 3.86
C VAL A 81 2.76 7.27 2.39
N LYS A 82 3.36 6.11 2.10
CA LYS A 82 3.42 5.46 0.78
C LYS A 82 2.65 4.15 0.78
N PHE A 83 2.18 3.75 -0.39
CA PHE A 83 1.47 2.49 -0.62
C PHE A 83 2.24 1.68 -1.65
N GLU A 84 2.55 0.44 -1.34
CA GLU A 84 3.34 -0.46 -2.19
C GLU A 84 2.65 -1.83 -2.29
N PHE A 85 3.03 -2.57 -3.33
CA PHE A 85 2.57 -3.94 -3.54
C PHE A 85 3.67 -4.95 -3.18
N TYR A 86 3.28 -6.03 -2.52
CA TYR A 86 4.15 -7.20 -2.33
C TYR A 86 3.45 -8.46 -2.84
N ALA A 87 3.96 -9.02 -3.95
CA ALA A 87 3.36 -10.16 -4.62
C ALA A 87 3.28 -11.44 -3.77
N GLY A 88 4.13 -11.59 -2.74
CA GLY A 88 4.11 -12.78 -1.90
C GLY A 88 4.82 -13.99 -2.53
N GLU A 89 5.21 -13.90 -3.79
CA GLU A 89 5.87 -14.99 -4.51
C GLU A 89 7.34 -15.09 -4.12
N ARG A 90 7.73 -16.27 -3.68
CA ARG A 90 9.12 -16.68 -3.55
C ARG A 90 9.27 -17.98 -4.32
N ASN A 91 10.31 -18.08 -5.15
CA ASN A 91 10.72 -19.35 -5.72
C ASN A 91 11.10 -20.34 -4.61
N ARG A 92 11.37 -21.61 -4.95
CA ARG A 92 11.76 -22.64 -3.98
C ARG A 92 13.01 -22.27 -3.14
N GLU A 93 13.77 -21.28 -3.57
CA GLU A 93 14.98 -20.75 -2.92
C GLU A 93 14.70 -19.46 -2.11
N GLY A 94 13.45 -19.01 -2.04
CA GLY A 94 13.07 -17.80 -1.30
C GLY A 94 13.20 -16.48 -2.07
N ARG A 95 13.46 -16.48 -3.37
CA ARG A 95 13.70 -15.28 -4.20
C ARG A 95 12.40 -14.82 -4.90
N LEU A 96 12.18 -13.51 -5.00
CA LEU A 96 11.05 -12.95 -5.73
C LEU A 96 11.04 -13.46 -7.18
N ILE A 97 9.89 -13.95 -7.63
CA ILE A 97 9.68 -14.33 -9.03
C ILE A 97 9.11 -13.11 -9.77
N ASP A 98 9.77 -12.81 -10.87
CA ASP A 98 9.34 -12.08 -12.05
C ASP A 98 9.16 -10.56 -12.09
N SER A 99 9.68 -10.04 -13.21
CA SER A 99 9.49 -8.72 -13.81
C SER A 99 8.02 -8.26 -13.90
N ASP A 100 7.08 -9.21 -13.94
CA ASP A 100 5.66 -8.90 -13.86
C ASP A 100 5.28 -8.32 -12.50
N ALA A 101 5.76 -8.87 -11.39
CA ALA A 101 5.45 -8.31 -10.07
C ALA A 101 5.96 -6.87 -9.93
N GLU A 102 7.14 -6.56 -10.50
CA GLU A 102 7.70 -5.21 -10.55
C GLU A 102 6.84 -4.28 -11.41
N ARG A 103 6.50 -4.66 -12.64
CA ARG A 103 5.64 -3.88 -13.53
C ARG A 103 4.28 -3.58 -12.90
N PHE A 104 3.72 -4.56 -12.17
CA PHE A 104 2.43 -4.40 -11.50
C PHE A 104 2.54 -3.57 -10.21
N SER A 105 3.67 -3.62 -9.50
CA SER A 105 3.96 -2.69 -8.41
C SER A 105 4.05 -1.27 -8.93
N GLU A 106 4.81 -1.05 -10.00
CA GLU A 106 4.95 0.28 -10.62
C GLU A 106 3.60 0.81 -11.13
N ALA A 107 2.79 -0.03 -11.77
CA ALA A 107 1.45 0.36 -12.20
C ALA A 107 0.54 0.72 -11.02
N PHE A 108 0.63 -0.01 -9.90
CA PHE A 108 -0.12 0.28 -8.68
C PHE A 108 0.33 1.60 -8.05
N GLU A 109 1.63 1.79 -7.86
CA GLU A 109 2.22 2.99 -7.27
C GLU A 109 1.86 4.24 -8.09
N ASN A 110 2.02 4.18 -9.42
CA ASN A 110 1.64 5.27 -10.32
C ASN A 110 0.14 5.59 -10.24
N ALA A 111 -0.73 4.59 -10.17
CA ALA A 111 -2.18 4.82 -10.06
C ALA A 111 -2.56 5.45 -8.71
N VAL A 112 -1.91 5.04 -7.61
CA VAL A 112 -2.08 5.66 -6.30
C VAL A 112 -1.59 7.11 -6.31
N ASP A 113 -0.42 7.37 -6.88
CA ASP A 113 0.14 8.73 -6.96
C ASP A 113 -0.73 9.67 -7.80
N GLN A 114 -1.25 9.19 -8.93
CA GLN A 114 -2.23 9.94 -9.73
C GLN A 114 -3.49 10.26 -8.92
N TYR A 115 -4.04 9.27 -8.21
CA TYR A 115 -5.19 9.48 -7.34
C TYR A 115 -4.91 10.53 -6.26
N LEU A 116 -3.81 10.40 -5.53
CA LEU A 116 -3.42 11.33 -4.47
C LEU A 116 -3.18 12.74 -5.02
N THR A 117 -2.59 12.87 -6.20
CA THR A 117 -2.38 14.15 -6.89
C THR A 117 -3.71 14.82 -7.20
N ASN A 118 -4.66 14.06 -7.76
CA ASN A 118 -5.98 14.58 -8.14
C ASN A 118 -6.79 15.12 -6.96
N ILE A 119 -6.59 14.58 -5.76
CA ILE A 119 -7.28 15.03 -4.53
C ILE A 119 -6.45 16.01 -3.68
N GLY A 120 -5.29 16.47 -4.18
CA GLY A 120 -4.43 17.42 -3.48
C GLY A 120 -3.73 16.84 -2.24
N LEU A 121 -3.54 15.52 -2.20
CA LEU A 121 -2.84 14.80 -1.12
C LEU A 121 -1.47 14.24 -1.55
N ALA A 122 -1.09 14.44 -2.82
CA ALA A 122 0.28 14.20 -3.28
C ALA A 122 1.27 15.10 -2.53
N LEU A 123 2.53 14.65 -2.50
CA LEU A 123 3.62 15.35 -1.85
C LEU A 123 4.05 16.59 -2.64
#